data_AF-A0A961HUX5-F1
#
_entry.id   AF-A0A961HUX5-F1
#
_cell.length_a   1.000
_cell.length_b   1.000
_cell.length_c   1.000
_cell.angle_alpha   90.00
_cell.angle_beta   90.00
_cell.angle_gamma   90.00
#
_symmetry.space_group_name_H-M   'P 1'
#
loop_
_entity.id
_entity.type
_entity.pdbx_description
1 polymer ?
#
loop_
_entity_poly.entity_id
_entity_poly.type
_entity_poly.pdbx_seq_one_letter_code
_entity_poly.pdbx_strand_id
1 'polypeptide(L)'
;MKRLTLLPILFLFAILQNCTLPGVNSSDEDLATLLTLIQVQSNSSQYTRWQSFPMTISATTTAPTKATSPDIDQAFWRRAGDSMEITYTYKHTNNTGATSGTGDYLFQIPDGYTIDSSRVVIDTFQETGAVGSASVFDDYVGSSKVYTTTALALFVRNGVAGGFVTGGSIGDLTGATVAITFNARVPITG
;
A
#
# COMPACT_ATOMS: atom_id res chain seq x y z
N MET A 1 -2.38 -38.32 -13.82
CA MET A 1 -2.40 -38.44 -12.34
C MET A 1 -1.16 -37.74 -11.78
N LYS A 2 -1.31 -36.59 -11.14
CA LYS A 2 -0.22 -35.76 -10.60
C LYS A 2 -0.03 -36.13 -9.11
N ARG A 3 1.12 -36.73 -8.77
CA ARG A 3 1.52 -37.02 -7.38
C ARG A 3 1.87 -35.70 -6.68
N LEU A 4 1.17 -35.42 -5.59
CA LEU A 4 1.41 -34.29 -4.69
C LEU A 4 2.50 -34.70 -3.69
N THR A 5 3.67 -34.07 -3.75
CA THR A 5 4.78 -34.30 -2.81
C THR A 5 4.57 -33.50 -1.52
N LEU A 6 3.97 -34.14 -0.51
CA LEU A 6 3.96 -33.69 0.89
C LEU A 6 5.28 -34.11 1.57
N LEU A 7 6.34 -33.31 1.47
CA LEU A 7 7.51 -33.44 2.35
C LEU A 7 8.18 -32.06 2.45
N PRO A 8 7.81 -31.26 3.45
CA PRO A 8 8.83 -30.85 4.42
C PRO A 8 8.32 -30.73 5.88
N ILE A 9 7.12 -31.22 6.21
CA ILE A 9 6.55 -31.08 7.56
C ILE A 9 6.90 -32.28 8.46
N LEU A 10 7.04 -33.48 7.90
CA LEU A 10 7.26 -34.69 8.70
C LEU A 10 8.69 -34.81 9.28
N PHE A 11 9.67 -34.13 8.68
CA PHE A 11 11.07 -34.21 9.12
C PHE A 11 11.37 -33.34 10.36
N LEU A 12 10.56 -32.31 10.60
CA LEU A 12 10.71 -31.46 11.78
C LEU A 12 10.14 -32.13 13.04
N PHE A 13 9.17 -33.03 12.89
CA PHE A 13 8.59 -33.80 14.00
C PHE A 13 9.55 -34.84 14.59
N ALA A 14 10.43 -35.43 13.76
CA ALA A 14 11.35 -36.48 14.21
C ALA A 14 12.56 -35.94 15.00
N ILE A 15 12.96 -34.68 14.80
CA ILE A 15 14.10 -34.08 15.51
C ILE A 15 13.68 -33.63 16.93
N LEU A 16 12.41 -33.25 17.12
CA LEU A 16 11.89 -32.83 18.43
C LEU A 16 11.59 -33.99 19.39
N GLN A 17 11.38 -35.22 18.89
CA GLN A 17 11.06 -36.38 19.74
C GLN A 17 12.28 -37.11 20.35
N ASN A 18 13.51 -36.82 19.89
CA ASN A 18 14.71 -37.55 20.32
C ASN A 18 15.73 -36.71 21.12
N CYS A 19 15.39 -35.48 21.50
CA CYS A 19 16.21 -34.67 22.40
C CYS A 19 15.68 -34.78 23.83
N THR A 20 15.78 -35.97 24.44
CA THR A 20 15.56 -36.12 25.88
C THR A 20 16.84 -35.74 26.61
N LEU A 21 16.90 -34.51 27.12
CA LEU A 21 17.91 -34.13 28.11
C LEU A 21 17.69 -34.97 29.38
N PRO A 22 18.72 -35.65 29.90
CA PRO A 22 18.57 -36.46 31.10
C PRO A 22 18.19 -35.56 32.30
N GLY A 23 16.98 -35.75 32.84
CA GLY A 23 16.50 -35.08 34.04
C GLY A 23 15.27 -34.18 33.90
N VAL A 24 14.68 -34.06 32.71
CA VAL A 24 13.46 -33.25 32.51
C VAL A 24 12.27 -34.16 32.25
N ASN A 25 11.37 -34.26 33.23
CA ASN A 25 10.07 -34.90 33.06
C ASN A 25 9.14 -33.89 32.36
N SER A 26 9.21 -33.79 31.02
CA SER A 26 8.29 -32.94 30.28
C SER A 26 6.91 -33.60 30.24
N SER A 27 6.05 -33.26 31.21
CA SER A 27 4.62 -33.51 31.08
C SER A 27 4.13 -32.86 29.79
N ASP A 28 3.24 -33.55 29.06
CA ASP A 28 2.77 -33.18 27.71
C ASP A 28 2.27 -31.72 27.57
N GLU A 29 1.95 -31.06 28.68
CA GLU A 29 1.64 -29.63 28.83
C GLU A 29 2.78 -28.69 28.35
N ASP A 30 4.06 -29.04 28.55
CA ASP A 30 5.20 -28.17 28.20
C ASP A 30 5.45 -28.13 26.67
N LEU A 31 5.17 -29.24 25.98
CA LEU A 31 5.27 -29.31 24.52
C LEU A 31 4.13 -28.57 23.84
N ALA A 32 2.91 -28.61 24.41
CA ALA A 32 1.78 -27.80 23.95
C ALA A 32 2.08 -26.30 24.08
N THR A 33 2.75 -25.89 25.17
CA THR A 33 3.16 -24.51 25.41
C THR A 33 4.24 -24.05 24.41
N LEU A 34 5.23 -24.89 24.12
CA LEU A 34 6.26 -24.64 23.11
C LEU A 34 5.70 -24.59 21.68
N LEU A 35 4.79 -25.50 21.31
CA LEU A 35 4.14 -25.52 20.00
C LEU A 35 3.26 -24.28 19.79
N THR A 36 2.58 -23.84 20.85
CA THR A 36 1.80 -22.59 20.86
C THR A 36 2.73 -21.38 20.73
N LEU A 37 3.88 -21.37 21.42
CA LEU A 37 4.88 -20.30 21.29
C LEU A 37 5.42 -20.19 19.85
N ILE A 38 5.71 -21.33 19.21
CA ILE A 38 6.23 -21.40 17.84
C ILE A 38 5.17 -20.91 16.83
N GLN A 39 3.88 -21.21 17.04
CA GLN A 39 2.80 -20.71 16.17
C GLN A 39 2.51 -19.21 16.34
N VAL A 40 2.69 -18.67 17.55
CA VAL A 40 2.52 -17.24 17.83
C VAL A 40 3.65 -16.41 17.18
N GLN A 41 4.88 -16.94 17.10
CA GLN A 41 6.01 -16.24 16.49
C GLN A 41 5.91 -16.08 14.96
N SER A 42 5.15 -16.94 14.27
CA SER A 42 4.94 -16.83 12.81
C SER A 42 3.88 -15.80 12.39
N ASN A 43 3.14 -15.21 13.33
CA ASN A 43 2.03 -14.28 13.03
C ASN A 43 2.38 -12.79 13.16
N SER A 44 3.58 -12.43 13.60
CA SER A 44 3.94 -11.04 13.95
C SER A 44 4.31 -10.12 12.78
N SER A 45 4.32 -10.61 11.53
CA SER A 45 4.26 -9.73 10.36
C SER A 45 3.62 -10.45 9.17
N GLN A 46 2.33 -10.78 9.28
CA GLN A 46 1.62 -11.33 8.14
C GLN A 46 1.50 -10.25 7.04
N TYR A 47 2.41 -10.32 6.09
CA TYR A 47 2.23 -9.72 4.78
C TYR A 47 1.24 -10.58 4.01
N THR A 48 0.17 -9.97 3.51
CA THR A 48 -0.69 -10.65 2.53
C THR A 48 -0.02 -10.65 1.16
N ARG A 49 -0.55 -11.47 0.25
CA ARG A 49 -0.18 -11.37 -1.16
C ARG A 49 -0.63 -10.03 -1.73
N TRP A 50 0.11 -9.52 -2.71
CA TRP A 50 -0.31 -8.36 -3.49
C TRP A 50 -1.62 -8.64 -4.23
N GLN A 51 -2.55 -7.69 -4.16
CA GLN A 51 -3.85 -7.75 -4.79
C GLN A 51 -4.04 -6.51 -5.66
N SER A 52 -4.52 -6.69 -6.90
CA SER A 52 -4.89 -5.59 -7.77
C SER A 52 -6.21 -4.95 -7.31
N PHE A 53 -6.34 -3.64 -7.44
CA PHE A 53 -7.60 -2.93 -7.22
C PHE A 53 -7.77 -1.78 -8.22
N PRO A 54 -8.99 -1.34 -8.52
CA PRO A 54 -9.19 -0.15 -9.35
C PRO A 54 -8.84 1.10 -8.55
N MET A 55 -7.83 1.86 -8.98
CA MET A 55 -7.55 3.17 -8.40
C MET A 55 -8.58 4.20 -8.86
N THR A 56 -9.28 4.79 -7.89
CA THR A 56 -10.18 5.93 -8.11
C THR A 56 -9.46 7.22 -7.72
N ILE A 57 -9.37 8.15 -8.67
CA ILE A 57 -8.86 9.50 -8.44
C ILE A 57 -10.09 10.42 -8.31
N SER A 58 -10.38 10.88 -7.10
CA SER A 58 -11.41 11.90 -6.86
C SER A 58 -10.76 13.27 -6.68
N ALA A 59 -11.54 14.28 -6.31
CA ALA A 59 -10.98 15.57 -5.93
C ALA A 59 -11.85 16.27 -4.89
N THR A 60 -11.32 17.32 -4.26
CA THR A 60 -12.07 18.11 -3.27
C THR A 60 -13.22 18.92 -3.86
N THR A 61 -13.23 19.18 -5.17
CA THR A 61 -14.33 19.91 -5.85
C THR A 61 -14.94 19.13 -7.01
N THR A 62 -14.19 18.86 -8.09
CA THR A 62 -14.67 18.08 -9.24
C THR A 62 -13.67 17.00 -9.58
N ALA A 63 -14.09 15.74 -9.55
CA ALA A 63 -13.21 14.62 -9.85
C ALA A 63 -12.69 14.69 -11.29
N PRO A 64 -11.40 14.43 -11.54
CA PRO A 64 -10.88 14.27 -12.88
C PRO A 64 -11.37 12.96 -13.50
N THR A 65 -11.36 12.87 -14.83
CA THR A 65 -11.55 11.59 -15.54
C THR A 65 -10.22 11.18 -16.15
N LYS A 66 -9.83 9.91 -15.95
CA LYS A 66 -8.66 9.31 -16.63
C LYS A 66 -8.90 9.22 -18.14
N ALA A 67 -7.84 9.07 -18.92
CA ALA A 67 -7.98 8.74 -20.34
C ALA A 67 -8.76 7.42 -20.50
N THR A 68 -9.56 7.30 -21.56
CA THR A 68 -10.38 6.10 -21.83
C THR A 68 -9.52 4.86 -22.10
N SER A 69 -8.30 5.04 -22.60
CA SER A 69 -7.36 3.95 -22.91
C SER A 69 -5.95 4.38 -22.51
N PRO A 70 -5.62 4.36 -21.20
CA PRO A 70 -4.29 4.68 -20.73
C PRO A 70 -3.30 3.57 -21.11
N ASP A 71 -2.04 3.92 -21.26
CA ASP A 71 -0.96 2.94 -21.54
C ASP A 71 -0.73 2.04 -20.32
N ILE A 72 -0.84 2.62 -19.11
CA ILE A 72 -0.72 1.93 -17.83
C ILE A 72 -1.76 2.50 -16.87
N ASP A 73 -2.51 1.64 -16.20
CA ASP A 73 -3.35 1.99 -15.05
C ASP A 73 -3.41 0.79 -14.11
N GLN A 74 -2.43 0.72 -13.22
CA GLN A 74 -2.20 -0.45 -12.36
C GLN A 74 -2.03 -0.01 -10.91
N ALA A 75 -2.90 -0.54 -10.04
CA ALA A 75 -2.80 -0.34 -8.60
C ALA A 75 -2.78 -1.67 -7.89
N PHE A 76 -1.83 -1.83 -6.97
CA PHE A 76 -1.67 -3.01 -6.15
C PHE A 76 -1.60 -2.61 -4.69
N TRP A 77 -2.14 -3.46 -3.82
CA TRP A 77 -2.03 -3.30 -2.38
C TRP A 77 -1.77 -4.63 -1.68
N ARG A 78 -1.28 -4.56 -0.45
CA ARG A 78 -1.25 -5.68 0.49
C ARG A 78 -1.33 -5.18 1.93
N ARG A 79 -1.85 -6.01 2.83
CA ARG A 79 -1.72 -5.78 4.28
C ARG A 79 -0.32 -6.18 4.72
N ALA A 80 0.28 -5.38 5.59
CA ALA A 80 1.62 -5.51 6.13
C ALA A 80 1.58 -5.27 7.64
N GLY A 81 1.11 -6.28 8.40
CA GLY A 81 0.86 -6.12 9.84
C GLY A 81 -0.29 -5.16 10.12
N ASP A 82 0.00 -4.05 10.79
CA ASP A 82 -0.91 -2.96 11.14
C ASP A 82 -1.01 -1.86 10.06
N SER A 83 -0.33 -2.08 8.94
CA SER A 83 -0.23 -1.12 7.84
C SER A 83 -0.73 -1.75 6.54
N MET A 84 -1.00 -0.91 5.56
CA MET A 84 -1.23 -1.29 4.17
C MET A 84 -0.13 -0.68 3.30
N GLU A 85 0.42 -1.49 2.40
CA GLU A 85 1.29 -1.01 1.34
C GLU A 85 0.50 -0.88 0.04
N ILE A 86 0.68 0.23 -0.66
CA ILE A 86 0.01 0.56 -1.92
C ILE A 86 1.08 0.97 -2.94
N THR A 87 0.97 0.46 -4.16
CA THR A 87 1.74 0.91 -5.32
C THR A 87 0.76 1.28 -6.42
N TYR A 88 0.96 2.44 -7.02
CA TYR A 88 0.16 2.90 -8.17
C TYR A 88 1.06 3.38 -9.29
N THR A 89 0.72 3.02 -10.52
CA THR A 89 1.32 3.56 -11.73
C THR A 89 0.22 3.85 -12.74
N TYR A 90 0.16 5.10 -13.17
CA TYR A 90 -0.70 5.58 -14.24
C TYR A 90 0.13 6.25 -15.31
N LYS A 91 -0.16 5.95 -16.58
CA LYS A 91 0.46 6.60 -17.72
C LYS A 91 -0.51 6.63 -18.90
N HIS A 92 -0.56 7.76 -19.61
CA HIS A 92 -1.13 7.82 -20.95
C HIS A 92 -0.32 8.74 -21.86
N THR A 93 -0.31 8.44 -23.15
CA THR A 93 0.15 9.32 -24.23
C THR A 93 -0.99 9.81 -25.13
N ASN A 94 -2.22 9.38 -24.86
CA ASN A 94 -3.45 9.85 -25.51
C ASN A 94 -4.45 10.25 -24.43
N ASN A 95 -4.90 11.50 -24.46
CA ASN A 95 -5.79 12.10 -23.46
C ASN A 95 -7.30 11.98 -23.81
N THR A 96 -7.67 11.17 -24.81
CA THR A 96 -9.07 10.98 -25.21
C THR A 96 -9.92 10.55 -24.02
N GLY A 97 -11.00 11.28 -23.76
CA GLY A 97 -11.92 11.04 -22.64
C GLY A 97 -11.44 11.53 -21.27
N ALA A 98 -10.18 11.98 -21.17
CA ALA A 98 -9.69 12.59 -19.94
C ALA A 98 -10.33 13.96 -19.72
N THR A 99 -10.66 14.28 -18.48
CA THR A 99 -11.17 15.60 -18.08
C THR A 99 -10.39 16.10 -16.88
N SER A 100 -10.12 17.41 -16.88
CA SER A 100 -9.42 18.04 -15.76
C SER A 100 -10.39 18.14 -14.59
N GLY A 101 -9.94 17.66 -13.42
CA GLY A 101 -10.62 17.88 -12.16
C GLY A 101 -10.25 19.22 -11.53
N THR A 102 -11.01 19.65 -10.53
CA THR A 102 -10.75 20.87 -9.75
C THR A 102 -10.55 20.56 -8.27
N GLY A 103 -9.68 21.36 -7.63
CA GLY A 103 -9.22 21.09 -6.27
C GLY A 103 -8.08 20.09 -6.22
N ASP A 104 -7.80 19.57 -5.03
CA ASP A 104 -6.74 18.59 -4.78
C ASP A 104 -7.20 17.21 -5.21
N TYR A 105 -6.35 16.50 -5.95
CA TYR A 105 -6.61 15.12 -6.38
C TYR A 105 -6.38 14.15 -5.23
N LEU A 106 -7.35 13.25 -5.04
CA LEU A 106 -7.42 12.32 -3.94
C LEU A 106 -7.41 10.88 -4.44
N PHE A 107 -6.38 10.13 -4.06
CA PHE A 107 -6.17 8.74 -4.42
C PHE A 107 -6.78 7.87 -3.33
N GLN A 108 -7.91 7.22 -3.65
CA GLN A 108 -8.63 6.42 -2.67
C GLN A 108 -7.86 5.15 -2.31
N ILE A 109 -7.80 4.82 -1.02
CA ILE A 109 -7.32 3.52 -0.57
C ILE A 109 -8.37 2.44 -0.90
N PRO A 110 -8.00 1.14 -0.92
CA PRO A 110 -8.96 0.05 -1.08
C PRO A 110 -10.14 0.14 -0.10
N ASP A 111 -11.35 -0.11 -0.60
CA ASP A 111 -12.58 -0.06 0.19
C ASP A 111 -12.53 -1.01 1.40
N GLY A 112 -13.20 -0.60 2.48
CA GLY A 112 -13.27 -1.38 3.72
C GLY A 112 -12.11 -1.15 4.69
N TYR A 113 -11.13 -0.31 4.32
CA TYR A 113 -10.05 0.11 5.20
C TYR A 113 -10.18 1.58 5.59
N THR A 114 -9.65 1.92 6.78
CA THR A 114 -9.57 3.29 7.29
C THR A 114 -8.15 3.54 7.78
N ILE A 115 -7.56 4.69 7.42
CA ILE A 115 -6.24 5.10 7.89
C ILE A 115 -6.31 5.45 9.37
N ASP A 116 -5.36 4.93 10.14
CA ASP A 116 -5.26 5.19 11.57
C ASP A 116 -4.67 6.59 11.85
N SER A 117 -5.57 7.57 11.97
CA SER A 117 -5.20 8.96 12.24
C SER A 117 -4.58 9.19 13.63
N SER A 118 -4.54 8.18 14.50
CA SER A 118 -3.78 8.28 15.76
C SER A 118 -2.27 8.06 15.56
N ARG A 119 -1.88 7.49 14.41
CA ARG A 119 -0.50 7.13 14.07
C ARG A 119 0.11 7.95 12.95
N VAL A 120 -0.72 8.69 12.21
CA VAL A 120 -0.30 9.56 11.12
C VAL A 120 -1.14 10.83 11.12
N VAL A 121 -0.48 11.95 10.83
CA VAL A 121 -1.14 13.26 10.76
C VAL A 121 -1.93 13.36 9.45
N ILE A 122 -3.16 13.86 9.55
CA ILE A 122 -3.96 14.26 8.38
C ILE A 122 -3.68 15.74 8.11
N ASP A 123 -3.18 16.05 6.91
CA ASP A 123 -2.87 17.43 6.49
C ASP A 123 -3.30 17.64 5.05
N THR A 124 -4.04 18.71 4.81
CA THR A 124 -4.53 19.05 3.47
C THR A 124 -3.53 19.90 2.67
N PHE A 125 -2.65 20.65 3.32
CA PHE A 125 -1.85 21.68 2.64
C PHE A 125 -0.36 21.36 2.55
N GLN A 126 0.26 20.91 3.65
CA GLN A 126 1.71 20.67 3.68
C GLN A 126 2.06 19.20 3.42
N GLU A 127 3.36 18.92 3.38
CA GLU A 127 3.95 17.57 3.29
C GLU A 127 3.84 16.75 4.58
N THR A 128 3.18 17.28 5.62
CA THR A 128 2.95 16.54 6.86
C THR A 128 2.13 15.29 6.59
N GLY A 129 2.39 14.20 7.33
CA GLY A 129 1.68 12.94 7.13
C GLY A 129 2.14 12.16 5.89
N ALA A 130 3.38 12.40 5.42
CA ALA A 130 3.99 11.61 4.37
C ALA A 130 4.06 10.12 4.76
N VAL A 131 3.55 9.27 3.88
CA VAL A 131 3.46 7.80 4.03
C VAL A 131 4.23 7.08 2.93
N GLY A 132 4.89 7.80 2.03
CA GLY A 132 5.73 7.21 1.00
C GLY A 132 6.13 8.21 -0.08
N SER A 133 6.60 7.70 -1.22
CA SER A 133 7.18 8.48 -2.32
C SER A 133 6.20 8.65 -3.46
N ALA A 134 6.25 9.79 -4.15
CA ALA A 134 5.44 10.07 -5.33
C ALA A 134 6.26 10.74 -6.43
N SER A 135 5.85 10.53 -7.68
CA SER A 135 6.29 11.28 -8.84
C SER A 135 5.13 11.57 -9.78
N VAL A 136 5.16 12.74 -10.40
CA VAL A 136 4.14 13.24 -11.31
C VAL A 136 4.87 13.89 -12.49
N PHE A 137 4.59 13.47 -13.71
CA PHE A 137 5.43 13.76 -14.87
C PHE A 137 6.90 13.32 -14.65
N ASP A 138 7.78 13.68 -15.57
CA ASP A 138 9.21 13.29 -15.48
C ASP A 138 9.99 14.13 -14.46
N ASP A 139 9.50 15.31 -14.07
CA ASP A 139 10.27 16.32 -13.32
C ASP A 139 9.72 16.67 -11.93
N TYR A 140 8.52 16.21 -11.55
CA TYR A 140 8.00 16.43 -10.19
C TYR A 140 8.13 15.16 -9.34
N VAL A 141 8.81 15.31 -8.21
CA VAL A 141 9.01 14.26 -7.21
C VAL A 141 8.61 14.77 -5.83
N GLY A 142 8.19 13.85 -4.97
CA GLY A 142 7.82 14.18 -3.61
C GLY A 142 7.26 12.96 -2.88
N SER A 143 6.17 13.15 -2.16
CA SER A 143 5.61 12.15 -1.27
C SER A 143 4.11 11.92 -1.48
N SER A 144 3.68 10.71 -1.22
CA SER A 144 2.26 10.42 -0.95
C SER A 144 1.99 10.74 0.51
N LYS A 145 0.94 11.51 0.81
CA LYS A 145 0.57 11.91 2.16
C LYS A 145 -0.90 11.61 2.46
N VAL A 146 -1.22 11.50 3.75
CA VAL A 146 -2.59 11.28 4.20
C VAL A 146 -3.38 12.59 4.13
N TYR A 147 -4.47 12.58 3.36
CA TYR A 147 -5.34 13.75 3.17
C TYR A 147 -6.69 13.58 3.89
N THR A 148 -7.24 12.37 3.89
CA THR A 148 -8.37 11.97 4.74
C THR A 148 -8.11 10.60 5.34
N THR A 149 -9.04 10.08 6.13
CA THR A 149 -8.96 8.69 6.63
C THR A 149 -9.17 7.63 5.54
N THR A 150 -9.53 8.00 4.31
CA THR A 150 -9.77 7.06 3.20
C THR A 150 -9.02 7.44 1.92
N ALA A 151 -8.26 8.52 1.93
CA ALA A 151 -7.62 9.05 0.73
C ALA A 151 -6.24 9.61 1.00
N LEU A 152 -5.36 9.39 0.04
CA LEU A 152 -4.05 10.01 -0.05
C LEU A 152 -4.09 11.17 -1.03
N ALA A 153 -3.17 12.12 -0.86
CA ALA A 153 -2.84 13.11 -1.87
C ALA A 153 -1.34 13.01 -2.18
N LEU A 154 -0.92 13.52 -3.33
CA LEU A 154 0.50 13.60 -3.67
C LEU A 154 0.96 15.03 -3.44
N PHE A 155 2.03 15.19 -2.68
CA PHE A 155 2.71 16.47 -2.48
C PHE A 155 4.03 16.40 -3.25
N VAL A 156 4.17 17.25 -4.26
CA VAL A 156 5.29 17.18 -5.21
C VAL A 156 5.97 18.53 -5.37
N ARG A 157 7.25 18.50 -5.76
CA ARG A 157 8.10 19.66 -6.02
C ARG A 157 8.83 19.43 -7.34
N ASN A 158 9.12 20.52 -8.03
CA ASN A 158 10.15 20.58 -9.07
C ASN A 158 11.28 21.47 -8.51
N GLY A 159 12.55 21.18 -8.82
CA GLY A 159 13.77 21.70 -8.18
C GLY A 159 13.97 23.22 -8.10
N VAL A 160 12.97 24.01 -8.50
CA VAL A 160 12.95 25.48 -8.50
C VAL A 160 11.77 26.07 -7.71
N ALA A 161 10.75 25.27 -7.37
CA ALA A 161 9.48 25.76 -6.80
C ALA A 161 9.22 25.22 -5.38
N GLY A 162 8.29 25.88 -4.68
CA GLY A 162 7.68 25.34 -3.47
C GLY A 162 6.99 23.99 -3.73
N GLY A 163 6.62 23.27 -2.68
CA GLY A 163 5.85 22.05 -2.83
C GLY A 163 4.36 22.32 -2.99
N PHE A 164 3.70 21.48 -3.78
CA PHE A 164 2.29 21.61 -4.11
C PHE A 164 1.60 20.27 -3.97
N VAL A 165 0.33 20.31 -3.59
CA VAL A 165 -0.55 19.15 -3.71
C VAL A 165 -0.99 19.02 -5.18
N THR A 166 -1.02 17.80 -5.69
CA THR A 166 -1.51 17.54 -7.06
C THR A 166 -2.99 17.89 -7.20
N GLY A 167 -3.36 18.48 -8.34
CA GLY A 167 -4.70 18.91 -8.69
C GLY A 167 -4.79 19.31 -10.16
N GLY A 168 -5.83 20.05 -10.54
CA GLY A 168 -6.01 20.52 -11.93
C GLY A 168 -4.91 21.40 -12.50
N SER A 169 -4.00 21.94 -11.67
CA SER A 169 -2.83 22.72 -12.13
C SER A 169 -1.53 21.92 -12.17
N ILE A 170 -1.38 20.90 -11.31
CA ILE A 170 -0.20 20.06 -11.21
C ILE A 170 -0.65 18.60 -11.13
N GLY A 171 -0.35 17.82 -12.16
CA GLY A 171 -0.88 16.45 -12.29
C GLY A 171 -2.21 16.37 -13.03
N ASP A 172 -2.56 17.42 -13.79
CA ASP A 172 -3.74 17.41 -14.68
C ASP A 172 -3.69 16.20 -15.63
N LEU A 173 -4.78 15.43 -15.65
CA LEU A 173 -4.92 14.24 -16.47
C LEU A 173 -5.20 14.56 -17.95
N THR A 174 -5.43 15.82 -18.32
CA THR A 174 -5.67 16.23 -19.72
C THR A 174 -4.40 16.48 -20.51
N GLY A 175 -3.22 16.44 -19.86
CA GLY A 175 -1.93 16.58 -20.53
C GLY A 175 -1.74 15.55 -21.65
N ALA A 176 -1.02 15.93 -22.72
CA ALA A 176 -0.75 15.04 -23.85
C ALA A 176 0.02 13.78 -23.42
N THR A 177 0.92 13.92 -22.45
CA THR A 177 1.55 12.79 -21.76
C THR A 177 1.50 13.05 -20.27
N VAL A 178 0.95 12.09 -19.53
CA VAL A 178 0.86 12.15 -18.07
C VAL A 178 1.42 10.85 -17.53
N ALA A 179 2.23 10.95 -16.47
CA ALA A 179 2.70 9.81 -15.69
C ALA A 179 2.54 10.14 -14.21
N ILE A 180 1.90 9.25 -13.45
CA ILE A 180 1.77 9.38 -12.00
C ILE A 180 2.22 8.05 -11.41
N THR A 181 3.15 8.09 -10.46
CA THR A 181 3.57 6.91 -9.72
C THR A 181 3.67 7.23 -8.24
N PHE A 182 3.22 6.34 -7.39
CA PHE A 182 3.52 6.44 -5.96
C PHE A 182 3.59 5.07 -5.29
N ASN A 183 4.31 5.06 -4.17
CA ASN A 183 4.31 3.97 -3.21
C ASN A 183 3.96 4.55 -1.85
N ALA A 184 3.08 3.91 -1.10
CA ALA A 184 2.66 4.34 0.22
C ALA A 184 2.63 3.17 1.20
N ARG A 185 2.99 3.42 2.45
CA ARG A 185 2.76 2.55 3.60
C ARG A 185 1.94 3.30 4.63
N VAL A 186 0.65 3.00 4.68
CA VAL A 186 -0.33 3.71 5.52
C VAL A 186 -0.68 2.86 6.75
N PRO A 187 -0.67 3.41 7.96
CA PRO A 187 -1.22 2.69 9.11
C PRO A 187 -2.75 2.60 8.96
N ILE A 188 -3.33 1.45 9.27
CA ILE A 188 -4.78 1.20 9.11
C ILE A 188 -5.41 0.72 10.42
N THR A 189 -6.68 1.07 10.63
CA THR A 189 -7.53 0.47 11.66
C THR A 189 -8.40 -0.62 11.04
N GLY A 190 -8.47 -1.79 11.68
CA GLY A 190 -9.12 -3.00 11.15
C GLY A 190 -8.31 -4.26 11.39
#